data_AF-A0A352MCZ1-F1
#
_entry.id   AF-A0A352MCZ1-F1
#
_cell.length_a   1.000
_cell.length_b   1.000
_cell.length_c   1.000
_cell.angle_alpha   90.00
_cell.angle_beta   90.00
_cell.angle_gamma   90.00
#
_symmetry.space_group_name_H-M   'P 1'
#
loop_
_entity.id
_entity.type
_entity.pdbx_description
1 polymer ?
#
loop_
_entity_poly.entity_id
_entity_poly.type
_entity_poly.pdbx_seq_one_letter_code
_entity_poly.pdbx_strand_id
1 'polypeptide(L)'
;LSMVFILLYFLMWFVLSQLTDSPVPEWDSFITSLSVIATWMLARKIYEHWYLWMIVNCTSVILFLTRGLYPTIILYVVYLVMSFVGLKEWKRSL
;
A
#
# COMPACT_ATOMS: atom_id res chain seq x y z
N LEU A 1 -8.47 -13.58 -3.52
CA LEU A 1 -7.82 -12.29 -3.17
C LEU A 1 -7.91 -11.28 -4.32
N SER A 2 -7.55 -11.68 -5.54
CA SER A 2 -7.55 -10.79 -6.72
C SER A 2 -8.94 -10.21 -7.06
N MET A 3 -10.02 -10.99 -6.93
CA MET A 3 -11.39 -10.45 -7.07
C MET A 3 -11.74 -9.40 -6.00
N VAL A 4 -11.32 -9.63 -4.75
CA VAL A 4 -11.54 -8.68 -3.64
C VAL A 4 -10.76 -7.39 -3.88
N PHE A 5 -9.53 -7.51 -4.39
CA PHE A 5 -8.71 -6.37 -4.80
C PHE A 5 -9.40 -5.54 -5.88
N ILE A 6 -9.85 -6.18 -6.95
CA ILE A 6 -10.52 -5.50 -8.06
C ILE A 6 -11.78 -4.78 -7.56
N LEU A 7 -12.59 -5.45 -6.72
CA LEU A 7 -13.81 -4.86 -6.16
C LEU A 7 -13.48 -3.65 -5.27
N LEU A 8 -12.50 -3.77 -4.36
CA LEU A 8 -12.06 -2.67 -3.51
C LEU A 8 -11.47 -1.50 -4.31
N TYR A 9 -10.71 -1.80 -5.36
CA TYR A 9 -10.11 -0.81 -6.24
C TYR A 9 -11.19 0.01 -6.95
N PHE A 10 -12.17 -0.64 -7.60
CA PHE A 10 -13.24 0.07 -8.30
C PHE A 10 -14.16 0.83 -7.33
N LEU A 11 -14.43 0.27 -6.15
CA LEU A 11 -15.19 0.96 -5.10
C LEU A 11 -14.46 2.24 -4.66
N MET A 12 -13.16 2.13 -4.33
CA MET A 12 -12.35 3.28 -3.92
C MET A 12 -12.23 4.31 -5.05
N TRP A 13 -12.01 3.86 -6.29
CA TRP A 13 -11.89 4.75 -7.43
C TRP A 13 -13.18 5.51 -7.68
N PHE A 14 -14.34 4.87 -7.56
CA PHE A 14 -15.64 5.53 -7.67
C PHE A 14 -15.83 6.57 -6.56
N VAL A 15 -15.51 6.23 -5.31
CA VAL A 15 -15.59 7.15 -4.17
C VAL A 15 -14.65 8.36 -4.36
N LEU A 16 -13.40 8.12 -4.72
CA LEU A 16 -12.41 9.18 -4.88
C LEU A 16 -12.64 10.04 -6.12
N SER A 17 -13.26 9.52 -7.18
CA SER A 17 -13.54 10.28 -8.40
C SER A 17 -14.85 11.08 -8.33
N GLN A 18 -15.87 10.55 -7.65
CA GLN A 18 -17.19 11.18 -7.62
C GLN A 18 -17.47 11.97 -6.35
N LEU A 19 -16.83 11.63 -5.22
CA LEU A 19 -17.13 12.22 -3.91
C LEU A 19 -15.98 13.05 -3.35
N THR A 20 -14.80 13.07 -3.98
CA THR A 20 -13.61 13.75 -3.46
C THR A 20 -12.86 14.47 -4.58
N ASP A 21 -12.21 15.59 -4.25
CA ASP A 21 -11.27 16.27 -5.14
C ASP A 21 -9.87 15.61 -5.07
N SER A 22 -9.78 14.28 -5.20
CA SER A 22 -8.46 13.64 -5.26
C SER A 22 -7.83 13.93 -6.62
N PRO A 23 -6.60 14.47 -6.65
CA PRO A 23 -5.93 14.78 -7.90
C PRO A 23 -5.32 13.56 -8.60
N VAL A 24 -5.32 12.37 -7.98
CA VAL A 24 -4.78 11.10 -8.51
C VAL A 24 -5.60 9.89 -8.00
N PRO A 25 -6.92 9.84 -8.30
CA PRO A 25 -7.83 8.87 -7.70
C PRO A 25 -7.50 7.42 -8.08
N GLU A 26 -6.88 7.19 -9.24
CA GLU A 26 -6.42 5.86 -9.68
C GLU A 26 -5.30 5.31 -8.78
N TRP A 27 -4.24 6.10 -8.58
CA TRP A 27 -3.09 5.70 -7.76
C TRP A 27 -3.45 5.59 -6.28
N ASP A 28 -4.25 6.51 -5.77
CA ASP A 28 -4.71 6.48 -4.38
C ASP A 28 -5.60 5.25 -4.10
N SER A 29 -6.50 4.92 -5.05
CA SER A 29 -7.36 3.74 -4.94
C SER A 29 -6.56 2.44 -5.00
N PHE A 30 -5.53 2.39 -5.84
CA PHE A 30 -4.59 1.27 -5.93
C PHE A 30 -3.84 1.05 -4.60
N ILE A 31 -3.22 2.11 -4.06
CA ILE A 31 -2.48 2.07 -2.80
C ILE A 31 -3.40 1.64 -1.65
N THR A 32 -4.59 2.21 -1.58
CA THR A 32 -5.55 1.95 -0.48
C THR A 32 -6.08 0.52 -0.52
N SER A 33 -6.52 0.05 -1.69
CA SER A 33 -7.04 -1.31 -1.84
C SER A 33 -5.98 -2.39 -1.57
N LEU A 34 -4.72 -2.17 -2.01
CA LEU A 34 -3.59 -3.04 -1.65
C LEU A 34 -3.32 -3.04 -0.15
N SER A 35 -3.36 -1.86 0.50
CA SER A 35 -3.11 -1.72 1.94
C SER A 35 -4.14 -2.46 2.78
N VAL A 36 -5.42 -2.42 2.38
CA VAL A 36 -6.49 -3.18 3.04
C VAL A 36 -6.21 -4.68 2.97
N ILE A 37 -5.81 -5.19 1.79
CA ILE A 37 -5.48 -6.60 1.61
C ILE A 37 -4.24 -6.99 2.40
N ALA A 38 -3.19 -6.17 2.37
CA ALA A 38 -1.96 -6.40 3.14
C ALA A 38 -2.25 -6.47 4.64
N THR A 39 -3.13 -5.60 5.14
CA THR A 39 -3.55 -5.59 6.55
C THR A 39 -4.37 -6.84 6.91
N TRP A 40 -5.28 -7.27 6.03
CA TRP A 40 -6.02 -8.53 6.23
C TRP A 40 -5.09 -9.75 6.23
N MET A 41 -4.11 -9.78 5.32
CA MET A 41 -3.11 -10.85 5.26
C MET A 41 -2.22 -10.86 6.50
N LEU A 42 -1.81 -9.68 6.99
CA LEU A 42 -1.08 -9.52 8.24
C LEU A 42 -1.88 -10.09 9.42
N ALA A 43 -3.17 -9.77 9.53
CA ALA A 43 -4.04 -10.27 10.59
C ALA A 43 -4.17 -11.81 10.57
N ARG A 44 -4.08 -12.43 9.39
CA ARG A 44 -4.08 -13.88 9.21
C ARG A 44 -2.68 -14.52 9.28
N LYS A 45 -1.64 -13.76 9.64
CA LYS A 45 -0.24 -14.19 9.68
C LYS A 45 0.27 -14.78 8.35
N ILE A 46 -0.21 -14.26 7.22
CA ILE A 46 0.20 -14.69 5.88
C ILE A 46 1.50 -13.96 5.52
N TYR A 47 2.57 -14.70 5.23
CA TYR A 47 3.90 -14.15 4.99
C TYR A 47 3.98 -13.21 3.79
N GLU A 48 3.18 -13.47 2.75
CA GLU A 48 3.21 -12.76 1.47
C GLU A 48 2.78 -11.28 1.58
N HIS A 49 2.17 -10.88 2.70
CA HIS A 49 1.76 -9.49 2.93
C HIS A 49 2.94 -8.51 2.93
N TRP A 50 4.14 -8.96 3.29
CA TRP A 50 5.36 -8.13 3.23
C TRP A 50 5.67 -7.65 1.81
N TYR A 51 5.40 -8.48 0.79
CA TYR A 51 5.58 -8.06 -0.60
C TYR A 51 4.58 -6.98 -1.00
N LEU A 52 3.35 -7.04 -0.50
CA LEU A 52 2.34 -6.01 -0.76
C LEU A 52 2.75 -4.68 -0.12
N TRP A 53 3.27 -4.70 1.12
CA TRP A 53 3.79 -3.50 1.77
C TRP A 53 4.98 -2.89 1.01
N MET A 54 5.86 -3.70 0.43
CA MET A 54 6.95 -3.18 -0.41
C MET A 54 6.42 -2.46 -1.65
N ILE A 55 5.42 -3.03 -2.33
CA ILE A 55 4.79 -2.40 -3.51
C ILE A 55 4.09 -1.10 -3.11
N VAL A 56 3.29 -1.12 -2.03
CA VAL A 56 2.59 0.04 -1.50
C VAL A 56 3.57 1.16 -1.16
N ASN A 57 4.58 0.87 -0.33
CA ASN A 57 5.54 1.88 0.11
C ASN A 57 6.33 2.47 -1.06
N CYS A 58 6.77 1.64 -2.02
CA CYS A 58 7.45 2.10 -3.23
C CYS A 58 6.55 3.03 -4.08
N THR A 59 5.31 2.62 -4.31
CA THR A 59 4.34 3.42 -5.08
C THR A 59 4.02 4.74 -4.39
N SER A 60 3.85 4.72 -3.06
CA SER A 60 3.66 5.93 -2.24
C SER A 60 4.85 6.88 -2.34
N VAL A 61 6.09 6.40 -2.28
CA VAL A 61 7.29 7.24 -2.45
C VAL A 61 7.27 7.95 -3.80
N ILE A 62 7.00 7.22 -4.89
CA ILE A 62 6.91 7.80 -6.24
C ILE A 62 5.80 8.86 -6.31
N LEU A 63 4.63 8.56 -5.76
CA LEU A 63 3.50 9.49 -5.74
C LEU A 63 3.84 10.77 -4.98
N PHE A 64 4.40 10.65 -3.76
CA PHE A 64 4.72 11.81 -2.93
C PHE A 64 5.90 12.62 -3.45
N LEU A 65 6.83 12.01 -4.21
CA LEU A 65 7.86 12.73 -4.96
C LEU A 65 7.24 13.72 -5.95
N THR A 66 6.21 13.31 -6.69
CA THR A 66 5.50 14.21 -7.62
C THR A 66 4.74 15.34 -6.92
N ARG A 67 4.42 15.16 -5.63
CA ARG A 67 3.70 16.15 -4.81
C ARG A 67 4.62 17.06 -3.99
N GLY A 68 5.94 16.84 -4.00
CA GLY A 68 6.89 17.62 -3.21
C GLY A 68 6.76 17.42 -1.69
N LEU A 69 6.12 16.34 -1.24
CA LEU A 69 5.87 16.06 0.18
C LEU A 69 7.05 15.31 0.81
N TYR A 70 8.18 16.00 0.99
CA TYR A 70 9.44 15.42 1.47
C TYR A 70 9.36 14.67 2.81
N PRO A 71 8.67 15.18 3.86
CA PRO A 71 8.57 14.45 5.13
C PRO A 71 7.88 13.09 4.97
N THR A 72 6.82 13.04 4.15
CA THR A 72 6.06 11.82 3.87
C THR A 72 6.90 10.81 3.10
N ILE A 73 7.69 11.28 2.13
CA ILE A 73 8.62 10.42 1.38
C ILE A 73 9.59 9.71 2.32
N ILE A 74 10.23 10.45 3.23
CA ILE A 74 11.18 9.88 4.19
C ILE A 74 10.50 8.80 5.04
N LEU A 75 9.29 9.08 5.53
CA LEU A 75 8.50 8.11 6.29
C LEU A 75 8.24 6.82 5.50
N TYR A 76 7.78 6.93 4.26
CA TYR A 76 7.51 5.75 3.43
C TYR A 76 8.77 4.98 3.02
N VAL A 77 9.92 5.67 2.86
CA VAL A 77 11.21 5.00 2.68
C VAL A 77 11.59 4.20 3.93
N VAL A 78 11.38 4.75 5.13
CA VAL A 78 11.60 4.01 6.38
C VAL A 78 10.68 2.79 6.46
N TYR A 79 9.39 2.93 6.12
CA TYR A 79 8.45 1.80 6.06
C TYR A 79 8.82 0.75 5.02
N LEU A 80 9.36 1.18 3.87
CA LEU A 80 9.87 0.27 2.85
C LEU A 80 11.02 -0.58 3.42
N VAL A 81 12.00 0.04 4.08
CA VAL A 81 13.12 -0.67 4.74
C VAL A 81 12.60 -1.61 5.84
N MET A 82 11.67 -1.14 6.67
CA MET A 82 11.04 -1.95 7.71
C MET A 82 10.31 -3.17 7.14
N SER A 83 9.72 -3.05 5.94
CA SER A 83 9.07 -4.17 5.26
C SER A 83 10.07 -5.28 4.88
N PHE A 84 11.29 -4.91 4.45
CA PHE A 84 12.37 -5.89 4.22
C PHE A 84 12.86 -6.55 5.52
N VAL A 85 12.99 -5.77 6.59
CA VAL A 85 13.39 -6.28 7.91
C VAL A 85 12.35 -7.26 8.44
N GLY A 86 11.07 -6.89 8.37
CA GLY A 86 9.95 -7.74 8.80
C GLY A 86 9.86 -9.04 8.00
N LEU A 87 10.09 -8.98 6.69
CA LEU A 87 10.17 -10.17 5.83
C LEU A 87 11.29 -11.10 6.28
N LYS A 88 12.48 -10.57 6.58
CA LYS A 88 13.63 -11.36 7.05
C LYS A 88 13.35 -11.98 8.43
N GLU A 89 12.78 -11.22 9.35
CA GLU A 89 12.51 -11.69 10.71
C GLU A 89 11.43 -12.78 10.73
N TRP A 90 10.36 -12.61 9.96
CA TRP A 90 9.32 -13.64 9.87
C TRP A 90 9.80 -14.92 9.19
N LYS A 91 10.65 -14.81 8.17
CA LYS A 91 11.28 -15.97 7.54
C LYS A 91 12.16 -16.76 8.51
N ARG A 92 12.73 -16.10 9.53
CA ARG A 92 13.52 -16.74 10.58
C ARG A 92 12.67 -17.36 11.68
N SER A 93 11.45 -16.84 11.89
CA SER A 93 10.51 -17.34 12.91
C SER A 93 9.63 -18.51 12.46
N LEU A 94 9.61 -18.81 11.15
CA LEU A 94 8.99 -19.99 10.54
C LEU A 94 9.99 -21.14 10.49
#